data_AF-A0A1I5XG30-F1
#
_entry.id   AF-A0A1I5XG30-F1
#
_cell.length_a   1.000
_cell.length_b   1.000
_cell.length_c   1.000
_cell.angle_alpha   90.00
_cell.angle_beta   90.00
_cell.angle_gamma   90.00
#
_symmetry.space_group_name_H-M   'P 1'
#
loop_
_entity.id
_entity.type
_entity.pdbx_description
1 polymer ?
#
loop_
_entity_poly.entity_id
_entity_poly.type
_entity_poly.pdbx_seq_one_letter_code
_entity_poly.pdbx_strand_id
1 'polypeptide(L)'
;MYGIAPRPWGFEVSLVRNGTRYYRQFGKASYGGLEQALVQAQDWRDAVVRSVPPVARRARAEKLRANNTTGVSGVFCQVASGGRVRAWVAKTYIGQDEILRTDFPVDSVGNAALSLAIEEREKQLARMSGLARLHPAEEAIRQGMTVQAPGPRTSKRSKSEITRSTNSSGVSGVQFKMPNAGHPGYWLATTFTAGKGSVCKAFSVKEHGHDMAKSLAIAERGRQLAQKLKDAEQHEHQHEHEHEQEQAQPQQQKQASPDFSFQYKASGHPARP
;
A
#
# COMPACT_ATOMS: atom_id res chain seq x y z
N MET A 1 1.65 1.02 20.27
CA MET A 1 2.85 1.49 19.53
C MET A 1 2.37 2.39 18.39
N TYR A 2 3.13 3.40 17.96
CA TYR A 2 2.67 4.31 16.91
C TYR A 2 2.26 3.53 15.65
N GLY A 3 1.02 3.74 15.19
CA GLY A 3 0.46 3.09 14.01
C GLY A 3 0.21 1.58 14.12
N ILE A 4 0.52 0.92 15.26
CA ILE A 4 0.40 -0.54 15.44
C ILE A 4 -0.46 -0.84 16.66
N ALA A 5 -1.55 -1.58 16.44
CA ALA A 5 -2.46 -2.07 17.46
C ALA A 5 -2.31 -3.60 17.64
N PRO A 6 -2.12 -4.09 18.88
CA PRO A 6 -2.14 -5.51 19.17
C PRO A 6 -3.58 -6.06 19.07
N ARG A 7 -3.70 -7.30 18.64
CA ARG A 7 -4.94 -8.07 18.51
C ARG A 7 -4.74 -9.49 19.02
N PRO A 8 -5.79 -10.22 19.46
CA PRO A 8 -5.64 -11.60 19.91
C PRO A 8 -4.99 -12.55 18.87
N TRP A 9 -5.18 -12.25 17.59
CA TRP A 9 -4.64 -13.00 16.45
C TRP A 9 -3.30 -12.49 15.92
N GLY A 10 -2.77 -11.35 16.40
CA GLY A 10 -1.54 -10.74 15.90
C GLY A 10 -1.53 -9.21 16.01
N PHE A 11 -1.21 -8.51 14.93
CA PHE A 11 -1.05 -7.06 14.89
C PHE A 11 -1.76 -6.44 13.69
N GLU A 12 -2.22 -5.22 13.89
CA GLU A 12 -2.84 -4.39 12.87
C GLU A 12 -2.02 -3.10 12.75
N VAL A 13 -1.60 -2.76 11.53
CA VAL A 13 -0.99 -1.47 11.23
C VAL A 13 -2.03 -0.58 10.55
N SER A 14 -2.25 0.61 11.09
CA SER A 14 -3.18 1.60 10.55
C SER A 14 -2.58 3.01 10.67
N LEU A 15 -2.23 3.60 9.53
CA LEU A 15 -1.70 4.97 9.42
C LEU A 15 -2.60 5.80 8.50
N VAL A 16 -2.85 7.05 8.85
CA VAL A 16 -3.54 8.00 7.96
C VAL A 16 -2.56 9.07 7.51
N ARG A 17 -2.48 9.28 6.20
CA ARG A 17 -1.63 10.29 5.55
C ARG A 17 -2.39 10.94 4.41
N ASN A 18 -2.47 12.27 4.45
CA ASN A 18 -3.10 13.07 3.39
C ASN A 18 -4.53 12.61 3.01
N GLY A 19 -5.29 12.09 3.99
CA GLY A 19 -6.63 11.53 3.77
C GLY A 19 -6.66 10.05 3.38
N THR A 20 -5.53 9.46 2.98
CA THR A 20 -5.41 8.04 2.63
C THR A 20 -5.07 7.20 3.87
N ARG A 21 -5.81 6.11 4.06
CA ARG A 21 -5.54 5.13 5.13
C ARG A 21 -4.68 3.99 4.59
N TYR A 22 -3.50 3.81 5.17
CA TYR A 22 -2.61 2.68 4.95
C TYR A 22 -2.89 1.64 6.03
N TYR A 23 -3.46 0.51 5.61
CA TYR A 23 -3.95 -0.53 6.50
C TYR A 23 -3.39 -1.90 6.12
N ARG A 24 -2.85 -2.64 7.10
CA ARG A 24 -2.42 -4.03 6.88
C ARG A 24 -2.46 -4.84 8.17
N GLN A 25 -2.79 -6.12 8.05
CA GLN A 25 -2.87 -7.07 9.16
C GLN A 25 -1.72 -8.09 9.12
N PHE A 26 -1.20 -8.43 10.30
CA PHE A 26 -0.09 -9.34 10.51
C PHE A 26 -0.48 -10.39 11.56
N GLY A 27 -0.95 -11.55 11.09
CA GLY A 27 -1.41 -12.63 11.98
C GLY A 27 -0.25 -13.50 12.46
N LYS A 28 -0.29 -13.91 13.74
CA LYS A 28 0.72 -14.80 14.35
C LYS A 28 0.82 -16.14 13.62
N ALA A 29 -0.30 -16.67 13.15
CA ALA A 29 -0.35 -17.92 12.39
C ALA A 29 0.35 -17.81 11.02
N SER A 30 0.27 -16.63 10.39
CA SER A 30 0.85 -16.38 9.06
C SER A 30 2.36 -16.18 9.11
N TYR A 31 2.93 -15.74 10.23
CA TYR A 31 4.36 -15.47 10.38
C TYR A 31 5.03 -16.40 11.40
N GLY A 32 4.37 -17.47 11.81
CA GLY A 32 4.94 -18.49 12.70
C GLY A 32 5.09 -18.08 14.17
N GLY A 33 4.59 -16.91 14.58
CA GLY A 33 4.63 -16.46 15.96
C GLY A 33 4.21 -15.00 16.12
N LEU A 34 4.02 -14.57 17.37
CA LEU A 34 3.74 -13.16 17.68
C LEU A 34 4.96 -12.27 17.41
N GLU A 35 6.16 -12.72 17.76
CA GLU A 35 7.39 -11.95 17.57
C GLU A 35 7.64 -11.62 16.09
N GLN A 36 7.59 -12.64 15.23
CA GLN A 36 7.74 -12.48 13.79
C GLN A 36 6.62 -11.60 13.18
N ALA A 37 5.38 -11.77 13.64
CA ALA A 37 4.28 -10.92 13.18
C ALA A 37 4.47 -9.44 13.60
N LEU A 38 5.00 -9.17 14.79
CA LEU A 38 5.29 -7.82 15.25
C LEU A 38 6.40 -7.18 14.42
N VAL A 39 7.50 -7.90 14.21
CA VAL A 39 8.63 -7.41 13.41
C VAL A 39 8.19 -7.08 11.99
N GLN A 40 7.39 -7.95 11.36
CA GLN A 40 6.85 -7.68 10.02
C GLN A 40 5.89 -6.48 10.00
N ALA A 41 5.09 -6.29 11.06
CA ALA A 41 4.23 -5.12 11.20
C ALA A 41 5.06 -3.82 11.36
N GLN A 42 6.16 -3.88 12.10
CA GLN A 42 7.09 -2.76 12.30
C GLN A 42 7.82 -2.39 11.00
N ASP A 43 8.37 -3.37 10.28
CA ASP A 43 9.07 -3.15 9.01
C ASP A 43 8.12 -2.53 7.97
N TRP A 44 6.90 -3.05 7.86
CA TRP A 44 5.92 -2.49 6.94
C TRP A 44 5.48 -1.08 7.34
N ARG A 45 5.24 -0.83 8.63
CA ARG A 45 4.95 0.52 9.14
C ARG A 45 6.08 1.48 8.79
N ASP A 46 7.33 1.09 9.06
CA ASP A 46 8.50 1.95 8.88
C ASP A 46 8.71 2.26 7.38
N ALA A 47 8.48 1.28 6.51
CA ALA A 47 8.48 1.48 5.07
C ALA A 47 7.39 2.47 4.62
N VAL A 48 6.17 2.37 5.16
CA VAL A 48 5.07 3.33 4.87
C VAL A 48 5.43 4.73 5.39
N VAL A 49 5.99 4.83 6.59
CA VAL A 49 6.42 6.12 7.17
C VAL A 49 7.48 6.78 6.30
N ARG A 50 8.49 6.03 5.84
CA ARG A 50 9.57 6.57 5.00
C ARG A 50 9.06 6.98 3.62
N SER A 51 8.22 6.16 3.00
CA SER A 51 7.70 6.41 1.65
C SER A 51 6.62 7.48 1.57
N VAL A 52 5.81 7.66 2.63
CA VAL A 52 4.67 8.58 2.62
C VAL A 52 4.77 9.59 3.78
N PRO A 53 5.54 10.68 3.60
CA PRO A 53 5.64 11.72 4.62
C PRO A 53 4.34 12.50 4.81
N PRO A 54 4.06 12.98 6.04
CA PRO A 54 3.04 14.00 6.27
C PRO A 54 3.26 15.24 5.40
N VAL A 55 2.20 16.00 5.14
CA VAL A 55 2.29 17.28 4.41
C VAL A 55 3.37 18.18 5.02
N ALA A 56 4.18 18.81 4.18
CA ALA A 56 5.13 19.83 4.62
C ALA A 56 4.43 20.94 5.39
N ARG A 57 5.07 21.49 6.43
CA ARG A 57 4.48 22.57 7.24
C ARG A 57 4.11 23.78 6.37
N ARG A 58 4.97 24.10 5.40
CA ARG A 58 4.77 25.16 4.42
C ARG A 58 3.51 24.94 3.58
N ALA A 59 3.38 23.79 2.91
CA ALA A 59 2.20 23.47 2.11
C ALA A 59 0.89 23.50 2.93
N ARG A 60 0.94 23.08 4.20
CA ARG A 60 -0.22 23.21 5.11
C ARG A 60 -0.56 24.68 5.41
N ALA A 61 0.45 25.53 5.58
CA ALA A 61 0.25 26.95 5.86
C ALA A 61 -0.19 27.75 4.63
N GLU A 62 0.19 27.31 3.42
CA GLU A 62 -0.22 27.91 2.14
C GLU A 62 -1.65 27.53 1.76
N LYS A 63 -2.18 26.42 2.29
CA LYS A 63 -3.55 25.97 2.00
C LYS A 63 -4.56 27.09 2.26
N LEU A 64 -5.25 27.50 1.21
CA LEU A 64 -6.31 28.51 1.26
C LEU A 64 -7.50 27.99 2.06
N ARG A 65 -8.11 28.90 2.82
CA ARG A 65 -9.33 28.65 3.59
C ARG A 65 -10.51 29.26 2.85
N ALA A 66 -11.68 28.66 2.98
CA ALA A 66 -12.90 29.12 2.30
C ALA A 66 -13.28 30.58 2.65
N ASN A 67 -12.89 31.06 3.83
CA ASN A 67 -13.16 32.42 4.29
C ASN A 67 -12.00 33.40 4.02
N ASN A 68 -11.00 33.03 3.21
CA ASN A 68 -9.92 33.92 2.85
C ASN A 68 -10.35 34.83 1.69
N THR A 69 -10.38 36.13 1.94
CA THR A 69 -10.76 37.16 0.96
C THR A 69 -9.57 37.77 0.22
N THR A 70 -8.35 37.41 0.61
CA THR A 70 -7.10 38.04 0.11
C THR A 70 -6.42 37.24 -0.99
N GLY A 71 -6.84 35.99 -1.22
CA GLY A 71 -6.15 35.05 -2.10
C GLY A 71 -4.86 34.47 -1.52
N VAL A 72 -4.43 34.89 -0.32
CA VAL A 72 -3.20 34.43 0.34
C VAL A 72 -3.49 34.03 1.78
N SER A 73 -3.30 32.74 2.09
CA SER A 73 -3.53 32.20 3.44
C SER A 73 -2.58 32.82 4.44
N GLY A 74 -3.11 33.38 5.54
CA GLY A 74 -2.31 34.05 6.57
C GLY A 74 -2.15 35.57 6.37
N VAL A 75 -2.68 36.13 5.27
CA VAL A 75 -2.81 37.57 5.07
C VAL A 75 -4.26 37.99 5.29
N PHE A 76 -4.51 38.98 6.12
CA PHE A 76 -5.84 39.51 6.39
C PHE A 76 -5.80 41.01 6.70
N CYS A 77 -6.93 41.70 6.49
CA CYS A 77 -7.08 43.09 6.85
C CYS A 77 -7.52 43.24 8.32
N GLN A 78 -6.97 44.24 8.99
CA GLN A 78 -7.52 44.77 10.23
C GLN A 78 -8.42 45.95 9.90
N VAL A 79 -9.63 45.92 10.42
CA VAL A 79 -10.66 46.92 10.15
C VAL A 79 -10.89 47.74 11.43
N ALA A 80 -10.97 49.05 11.30
CA ALA A 80 -11.34 49.95 12.40
C ALA A 80 -12.85 49.87 12.68
N SER A 81 -13.28 50.45 13.81
CA SER A 81 -14.69 50.49 14.23
C SER A 81 -15.65 51.08 13.19
N GLY A 82 -15.15 51.91 12.26
CA GLY A 82 -15.92 52.48 11.15
C GLY A 82 -15.88 51.68 9.83
N GLY A 83 -15.41 50.43 9.82
CA GLY A 83 -15.38 49.59 8.61
C GLY A 83 -14.23 49.89 7.63
N ARG A 84 -13.42 50.92 7.88
CA ARG A 84 -12.22 51.23 7.10
C ARG A 84 -11.08 50.27 7.43
N VAL A 85 -10.36 49.83 6.39
CA VAL A 85 -9.14 49.03 6.56
C VAL A 85 -8.05 49.89 7.20
N ARG A 86 -7.62 49.48 8.40
CA ARG A 86 -6.56 50.12 9.18
C ARG A 86 -5.17 49.64 8.78
N ALA A 87 -5.03 48.33 8.57
CA ALA A 87 -3.75 47.70 8.27
C ALA A 87 -3.93 46.37 7.53
N TRP A 88 -2.92 45.98 6.76
CA TRP A 88 -2.77 44.62 6.26
C TRP A 88 -1.77 43.86 7.13
N VAL A 89 -2.09 42.62 7.48
CA VAL A 89 -1.28 41.84 8.41
C VAL A 89 -0.86 40.53 7.77
N ALA A 90 0.44 40.24 7.83
CA ALA A 90 1.01 38.94 7.53
C ALA A 90 1.23 38.16 8.84
N LYS A 91 0.64 36.97 8.97
CA LYS A 91 0.77 36.13 10.17
C LYS A 91 1.06 34.66 9.84
N THR A 92 2.09 34.11 10.47
CA THR A 92 2.58 32.74 10.24
C THR A 92 2.93 32.04 11.55
N TYR A 93 2.60 30.75 11.67
CA TYR A 93 3.02 29.91 12.81
C TYR A 93 4.21 29.02 12.38
N ILE A 94 5.41 29.30 12.89
CA ILE A 94 6.66 28.64 12.48
C ILE A 94 7.11 27.55 13.44
N GLY A 95 6.65 27.58 14.69
CA GLY A 95 7.02 26.61 15.72
C GLY A 95 5.84 26.20 16.58
N GLN A 96 6.14 25.40 17.60
CA GLN A 96 5.28 25.31 18.77
C GLN A 96 5.43 26.67 19.48
N ASP A 97 4.35 27.45 19.48
CA ASP A 97 4.25 28.80 20.07
C ASP A 97 5.08 29.93 19.43
N GLU A 98 5.88 29.66 18.39
CA GLU A 98 6.54 30.72 17.61
C GLU A 98 5.64 31.25 16.48
N ILE A 99 5.31 32.54 16.55
CA ILE A 99 4.46 33.26 15.59
C ILE A 99 5.25 34.42 15.00
N LEU A 100 5.35 34.46 13.66
CA LEU A 100 5.76 35.67 12.96
C LEU A 100 4.53 36.49 12.61
N ARG A 101 4.56 37.77 12.95
CA ARG A 101 3.49 38.72 12.66
C ARG A 101 4.10 40.07 12.34
N THR A 102 3.66 40.64 11.23
CA THR A 102 4.04 41.99 10.79
C THR A 102 2.80 42.68 10.27
N ASP A 103 2.60 43.93 10.69
CA ASP A 103 1.50 44.80 10.30
C ASP A 103 1.97 45.95 9.42
N PHE A 104 1.17 46.25 8.40
CA PHE A 104 1.39 47.31 7.42
C PHE A 104 0.21 48.27 7.47
N PRO A 105 0.27 49.36 8.27
CA PRO A 105 -0.81 50.32 8.40
C PRO A 105 -1.09 51.05 7.08
N VAL A 106 -2.36 51.16 6.69
CA VAL A 106 -2.75 51.84 5.45
C VAL A 106 -2.43 53.33 5.52
N ASP A 107 -2.51 53.94 6.71
CA ASP A 107 -2.23 55.37 6.90
C ASP A 107 -0.76 55.73 6.64
N SER A 108 0.18 54.79 6.85
CA SER A 108 1.61 55.03 6.63
C SER A 108 2.09 54.55 5.27
N VAL A 109 1.59 53.42 4.77
CA VAL A 109 2.10 52.76 3.56
C VAL A 109 1.13 52.83 2.37
N GLY A 110 -0.08 53.34 2.58
CA GLY A 110 -1.08 53.56 1.54
C GLY A 110 -1.52 52.27 0.84
N ASN A 111 -1.75 52.38 -0.46
CA ASN A 111 -2.26 51.29 -1.30
C ASN A 111 -1.27 50.11 -1.43
N ALA A 112 0.02 50.32 -1.11
CA ALA A 112 1.05 49.28 -1.17
C ALA A 112 0.99 48.29 0.01
N ALA A 113 0.22 48.59 1.07
CA ALA A 113 0.20 47.81 2.29
C ALA A 113 -0.19 46.33 2.09
N LEU A 114 -1.13 46.03 1.17
CA LEU A 114 -1.49 44.64 0.84
C LEU A 114 -0.32 43.89 0.19
N SER A 115 0.31 44.50 -0.81
CA SER A 115 1.43 43.91 -1.54
C SER A 115 2.61 43.61 -0.61
N LEU A 116 2.91 44.53 0.31
CA LEU A 116 3.96 44.34 1.32
C LEU A 116 3.62 43.21 2.31
N ALA A 117 2.35 43.09 2.71
CA ALA A 117 1.91 41.97 3.54
C ALA A 117 2.03 40.63 2.83
N ILE A 118 1.81 40.58 1.51
CA ILE A 118 2.00 39.37 0.70
C ILE A 118 3.50 39.02 0.60
N GLU A 119 4.36 39.98 0.28
CA GLU A 119 5.81 39.77 0.21
C GLU A 119 6.39 39.30 1.55
N GLU A 120 5.98 39.94 2.65
CA GLU A 120 6.37 39.54 3.99
C GLU A 120 5.86 38.14 4.33
N ARG A 121 4.65 37.78 3.89
CA ARG A 121 4.14 36.42 4.06
C ARG A 121 5.02 35.40 3.33
N GLU A 122 5.52 35.69 2.14
CA GLU A 122 6.46 34.82 1.43
C GLU A 122 7.78 34.64 2.20
N LYS A 123 8.34 35.73 2.76
CA LYS A 123 9.52 35.68 3.63
C LYS A 123 9.29 34.80 4.86
N GLN A 124 8.13 34.94 5.51
CA GLN A 124 7.76 34.11 6.66
C GLN A 124 7.60 32.63 6.28
N LEU A 125 7.03 32.33 5.10
CA LEU A 125 6.91 30.96 4.58
C LEU A 125 8.28 30.36 4.21
N ALA A 126 9.23 31.16 3.74
CA ALA A 126 10.59 30.70 3.44
C ALA A 126 11.33 30.19 4.68
N ARG A 127 11.01 30.73 5.87
CA ARG A 127 11.56 30.25 7.15
C ARG A 127 10.91 28.95 7.64
N MET A 128 9.80 28.50 7.04
CA MET A 128 9.15 27.25 7.42
C MET A 128 9.88 26.03 6.83
N SER A 129 10.40 25.17 7.71
CA SER A 129 10.99 23.88 7.34
C SER A 129 10.28 22.71 8.02
N GLY A 130 10.50 21.50 7.51
CA GLY A 130 10.03 20.26 8.12
C GLY A 130 8.58 19.85 7.82
N LEU A 131 8.16 18.75 8.45
CA LEU A 131 6.88 18.08 8.22
C LEU A 131 5.84 18.49 9.27
N ALA A 132 4.56 18.54 8.89
CA ALA A 132 3.50 18.93 9.80
C ALA A 132 3.12 17.80 10.75
N ARG A 133 3.10 18.09 12.06
CA ARG A 133 2.58 17.20 13.13
C ARG A 133 3.20 15.80 13.10
N LEU A 134 4.52 15.72 13.27
CA LEU A 134 5.20 14.45 13.48
C LEU A 134 4.91 13.91 14.88
N HIS A 135 4.63 12.61 14.97
CA HIS A 135 4.62 11.92 16.26
C HIS A 135 6.08 11.60 16.66
N PRO A 136 6.50 11.68 17.93
CA PRO A 136 7.90 11.45 18.31
C PRO A 136 8.45 10.09 17.83
N ALA A 137 7.64 9.04 17.92
CA ALA A 137 8.00 7.72 17.39
C ALA A 137 8.21 7.70 15.86
N GLU A 138 7.56 8.59 15.10
CA GLU A 138 7.78 8.73 13.66
C GLU A 138 9.12 9.43 13.37
N GLU A 139 9.48 10.43 14.16
CA GLU A 139 10.78 11.10 14.06
C GLU A 139 11.91 10.11 14.26
N ALA A 140 11.81 9.25 15.28
CA ALA A 140 12.78 8.19 15.52
C ALA A 140 12.91 7.23 14.32
N ILE A 141 11.80 6.85 13.67
CA ILE A 141 11.82 5.98 12.47
C ILE A 141 12.54 6.67 11.31
N ARG A 142 12.31 7.97 11.12
CA ARG A 142 12.93 8.77 10.05
C ARG A 142 14.41 9.01 10.29
N GLN A 143 14.81 9.22 11.54
CA GLN A 143 16.20 9.39 11.96
C GLN A 143 16.96 8.05 12.00
N GLY A 144 16.29 6.92 11.71
CA GLY A 144 16.92 5.59 11.74
C GLY A 144 17.21 5.08 13.17
N MET A 145 16.63 5.71 14.18
CA MET A 145 16.83 5.35 15.60
C MET A 145 15.98 4.15 16.04
N THR A 146 15.10 3.63 15.17
CA THR A 146 14.34 2.42 15.47
C THR A 146 15.18 1.17 15.27
N VAL A 147 15.59 0.57 16.38
CA VAL A 147 16.24 -0.75 16.39
C VAL A 147 15.15 -1.81 16.24
N GLN A 148 14.99 -2.33 15.03
CA GLN A 148 14.22 -3.56 14.82
C GLN A 148 15.04 -4.75 15.34
N ALA A 149 14.36 -5.78 15.84
CA ALA A 149 15.04 -6.98 16.28
C ALA A 149 15.90 -7.56 15.12
N PRO A 150 17.21 -7.76 15.32
CA PRO A 150 18.05 -8.39 14.32
C PRO A 150 17.63 -9.85 14.17
N GLY A 151 17.46 -10.31 12.92
CA GLY A 151 17.09 -11.69 12.63
C GLY A 151 16.38 -11.85 11.28
N PRO A 152 16.44 -13.05 10.67
CA PRO A 152 15.77 -13.31 9.41
C PRO A 152 14.26 -13.14 9.57
N ARG A 153 13.65 -12.51 8.56
CA ARG A 153 12.19 -12.40 8.49
C ARG A 153 11.63 -13.69 7.93
N THR A 154 10.67 -14.28 8.64
CA THR A 154 9.91 -15.39 8.08
C THR A 154 9.02 -14.90 6.95
N SER A 155 9.02 -15.63 5.84
CA SER A 155 8.07 -15.40 4.76
C SER A 155 6.66 -15.67 5.25
N LYS A 156 5.67 -14.99 4.64
CA LYS A 156 4.27 -15.19 4.98
C LYS A 156 3.86 -16.61 4.57
N ARG A 157 3.49 -17.43 5.55
CA ARG A 157 2.97 -18.79 5.33
C ARG A 157 1.73 -18.76 4.46
N SER A 158 1.62 -19.75 3.58
CA SER A 158 0.42 -19.92 2.75
C SER A 158 -0.77 -20.34 3.61
N LYS A 159 -2.00 -20.12 3.12
CA LYS A 159 -3.23 -20.60 3.81
C LYS A 159 -3.19 -22.13 4.05
N SER A 160 -2.49 -22.86 3.19
CA SER A 160 -2.36 -24.32 3.23
C SER A 160 -1.39 -24.83 4.30
N GLU A 161 -0.50 -23.98 4.82
CA GLU A 161 0.43 -24.29 5.93
C GLU A 161 -0.16 -23.91 7.29
N ILE A 162 -1.15 -23.01 7.32
CA ILE A 162 -1.72 -22.51 8.56
C ILE A 162 -2.73 -23.52 9.11
N THR A 163 -2.36 -24.23 10.18
CA THR A 163 -3.28 -25.08 10.94
C THR A 163 -4.19 -24.21 11.83
N ARG A 164 -5.50 -24.44 11.75
CA ARG A 164 -6.50 -23.75 12.60
C ARG A 164 -6.55 -24.39 13.99
N SER A 165 -6.89 -23.61 15.02
CA SER A 165 -7.02 -24.12 16.40
C SER A 165 -8.08 -25.21 16.56
N THR A 166 -9.12 -25.20 15.72
CA THR A 166 -10.18 -26.21 15.69
C THR A 166 -9.77 -27.51 14.99
N ASN A 167 -8.56 -27.58 14.46
CA ASN A 167 -8.08 -28.74 13.73
C ASN A 167 -7.42 -29.75 14.69
N SER A 168 -8.11 -30.87 14.92
CA SER A 168 -7.64 -31.98 15.76
C SER A 168 -6.61 -32.91 15.09
N SER A 169 -6.38 -32.73 13.78
CA SER A 169 -5.37 -33.52 13.06
C SER A 169 -3.95 -33.01 13.27
N GLY A 170 -3.79 -31.71 13.58
CA GLY A 170 -2.50 -31.01 13.59
C GLY A 170 -2.02 -30.54 12.22
N VAL A 171 -2.67 -30.99 11.13
CA VAL A 171 -2.28 -30.71 9.74
C VAL A 171 -3.36 -29.91 9.03
N SER A 172 -2.99 -28.74 8.48
CA SER A 172 -3.91 -27.93 7.68
C SER A 172 -4.40 -28.69 6.44
N GLY A 173 -5.72 -28.67 6.24
CA GLY A 173 -6.38 -29.43 5.16
C GLY A 173 -6.77 -30.86 5.52
N VAL A 174 -6.46 -31.35 6.73
CA VAL A 174 -6.95 -32.63 7.24
C VAL A 174 -7.99 -32.38 8.33
N GLN A 175 -9.19 -32.94 8.19
CA GLN A 175 -10.30 -32.72 9.13
C GLN A 175 -11.06 -34.01 9.39
N PHE A 176 -11.54 -34.18 10.62
CA PHE A 176 -12.46 -35.24 10.97
C PHE A 176 -13.90 -34.81 10.67
N LYS A 177 -14.65 -35.65 9.94
CA LYS A 177 -16.09 -35.47 9.72
C LYS A 177 -16.82 -36.36 10.71
N MET A 178 -17.67 -35.72 11.52
CA MET A 178 -18.34 -36.32 12.66
C MET A 178 -19.18 -37.54 12.27
N PRO A 179 -19.34 -38.52 13.20
CA PRO A 179 -20.22 -39.64 13.01
C PRO A 179 -21.68 -39.20 12.84
N ASN A 180 -22.44 -40.00 12.09
CA ASN A 180 -23.90 -39.96 12.05
C ASN A 180 -24.45 -41.37 12.33
N ALA A 181 -25.77 -41.50 12.44
CA ALA A 181 -26.41 -42.78 12.82
C ALA A 181 -26.07 -43.97 11.89
N GLY A 182 -25.51 -43.74 10.70
CA GLY A 182 -25.11 -44.79 9.74
C GLY A 182 -23.60 -44.87 9.45
N HIS A 183 -22.77 -43.99 10.03
CA HIS A 183 -21.34 -43.92 9.71
C HIS A 183 -20.53 -43.42 10.91
N PRO A 184 -19.46 -44.14 11.35
CA PRO A 184 -18.64 -43.77 12.52
C PRO A 184 -17.72 -42.54 12.30
N GLY A 185 -18.01 -41.72 11.28
CA GLY A 185 -17.15 -40.61 10.84
C GLY A 185 -15.97 -41.06 9.96
N TYR A 186 -15.30 -40.09 9.35
CA TYR A 186 -14.14 -40.31 8.47
C TYR A 186 -13.15 -39.15 8.55
N TRP A 187 -11.89 -39.44 8.26
CA TRP A 187 -10.85 -38.43 8.09
C TRP A 187 -10.75 -38.00 6.63
N LEU A 188 -10.76 -36.71 6.38
CA LEU A 188 -10.74 -36.13 5.04
C LEU A 188 -9.47 -35.31 4.83
N ALA A 189 -8.68 -35.67 3.82
CA ALA A 189 -7.61 -34.84 3.29
C ALA A 189 -8.14 -33.96 2.16
N THR A 190 -7.82 -32.67 2.14
CA THR A 190 -8.26 -31.73 1.09
C THR A 190 -7.15 -30.75 0.72
N THR A 191 -6.92 -30.58 -0.59
CA THR A 191 -5.94 -29.66 -1.18
C THR A 191 -6.58 -28.82 -2.26
N PHE A 192 -6.42 -27.50 -2.18
CA PHE A 192 -6.86 -26.58 -3.23
C PHE A 192 -5.66 -26.12 -4.07
N THR A 193 -5.83 -26.22 -5.39
CA THR A 193 -4.90 -25.75 -6.41
C THR A 193 -5.62 -24.72 -7.27
N ALA A 194 -5.03 -23.53 -7.42
CA ALA A 194 -5.61 -22.48 -8.25
C ALA A 194 -5.76 -22.97 -9.69
N GLY A 195 -6.89 -22.68 -10.34
CA GLY A 195 -7.20 -23.15 -11.70
C GLY A 195 -7.66 -24.61 -11.79
N LYS A 196 -7.15 -25.52 -10.96
CA LYS A 196 -7.50 -26.97 -11.01
C LYS A 196 -8.57 -27.42 -10.01
N GLY A 197 -8.91 -26.58 -9.02
CA GLY A 197 -9.95 -26.87 -8.03
C GLY A 197 -9.42 -27.59 -6.78
N SER A 198 -10.31 -28.31 -6.08
CA SER A 198 -9.97 -29.03 -4.85
C SER A 198 -9.87 -30.54 -5.09
N VAL A 199 -8.79 -31.14 -4.64
CA VAL A 199 -8.63 -32.61 -4.56
C VAL A 199 -8.91 -33.03 -3.12
N CYS A 200 -9.77 -34.01 -2.92
CA CYS A 200 -10.07 -34.54 -1.60
C CYS A 200 -10.07 -36.08 -1.58
N LYS A 201 -9.76 -36.66 -0.42
CA LYS A 201 -9.84 -38.11 -0.20
C LYS A 201 -10.21 -38.42 1.24
N ALA A 202 -11.20 -39.29 1.40
CA ALA A 202 -11.75 -39.68 2.70
C ALA A 202 -11.26 -41.07 3.11
N PHE A 203 -11.06 -41.26 4.41
CA PHE A 203 -10.64 -42.52 5.03
C PHE A 203 -11.61 -42.83 6.17
N SER A 204 -12.39 -43.90 6.00
CA SER A 204 -13.45 -44.27 6.95
C SER A 204 -12.88 -44.80 8.26
N VAL A 205 -13.44 -44.34 9.39
CA VAL A 205 -13.10 -44.91 10.71
C VAL A 205 -13.59 -46.35 10.82
N LYS A 206 -14.66 -46.72 10.10
CA LYS A 206 -15.21 -48.08 10.10
C LYS A 206 -14.21 -49.11 9.58
N GLU A 207 -13.44 -48.72 8.57
CA GLU A 207 -12.54 -49.63 7.83
C GLU A 207 -11.14 -49.69 8.45
N HIS A 208 -10.62 -48.54 8.90
CA HIS A 208 -9.23 -48.44 9.33
C HIS A 208 -9.08 -48.25 10.84
N GLY A 209 -10.15 -47.90 11.56
CA GLY A 209 -10.07 -47.38 12.92
C GLY A 209 -9.65 -45.91 12.94
N HIS A 210 -9.86 -45.26 14.08
CA HIS A 210 -9.77 -43.79 14.19
C HIS A 210 -8.36 -43.25 13.88
N ASP A 211 -7.33 -43.81 14.51
CA ASP A 211 -5.97 -43.28 14.43
C ASP A 211 -5.27 -43.64 13.12
N MET A 212 -5.56 -44.83 12.58
CA MET A 212 -5.06 -45.22 11.27
C MET A 212 -5.70 -44.38 10.16
N ALA A 213 -7.02 -44.16 10.20
CA ALA A 213 -7.68 -43.28 9.24
C ALA A 213 -7.12 -41.85 9.29
N LYS A 214 -6.81 -41.33 10.48
CA LYS A 214 -6.11 -40.04 10.65
C LYS A 214 -4.76 -40.05 9.98
N SER A 215 -3.96 -41.08 10.22
CA SER A 215 -2.60 -41.22 9.68
C SER A 215 -2.59 -41.32 8.15
N LEU A 216 -3.54 -42.09 7.59
CA LEU A 216 -3.74 -42.19 6.14
C LEU A 216 -4.13 -40.84 5.51
N ALA A 217 -5.02 -40.08 6.15
CA ALA A 217 -5.38 -38.75 5.69
C ALA A 217 -4.20 -37.76 5.72
N ILE A 218 -3.36 -37.83 6.77
CA ILE A 218 -2.13 -37.01 6.84
C ILE A 218 -1.15 -37.39 5.72
N ALA A 219 -0.91 -38.69 5.50
CA ALA A 219 -0.03 -39.16 4.43
C ALA A 219 -0.54 -38.76 3.04
N GLU A 220 -1.85 -38.89 2.80
CA GLU A 220 -2.47 -38.46 1.55
C GLU A 220 -2.36 -36.94 1.34
N ARG A 221 -2.55 -36.14 2.41
CA ARG A 221 -2.34 -34.69 2.35
C ARG A 221 -0.91 -34.35 1.96
N GLY A 222 0.08 -35.07 2.49
CA GLY A 222 1.48 -34.93 2.08
C GLY A 222 1.68 -35.19 0.58
N ARG A 223 1.08 -36.28 0.04
CA ARG A 223 1.12 -36.59 -1.39
C ARG A 223 0.46 -35.50 -2.25
N GLN A 224 -0.71 -35.00 -1.87
CA GLN A 224 -1.39 -33.94 -2.59
C GLN A 224 -0.58 -32.63 -2.63
N LEU A 225 0.10 -32.27 -1.53
CA LEU A 225 0.96 -31.10 -1.48
C LEU A 225 2.22 -31.27 -2.34
N ALA A 226 2.85 -32.45 -2.32
CA ALA A 226 3.99 -32.75 -3.17
C ALA A 226 3.63 -32.68 -4.66
N GLN A 227 2.45 -33.19 -5.05
CA GLN A 227 1.98 -33.07 -6.43
C GLN A 227 1.73 -31.62 -6.83
N LYS A 228 1.12 -30.83 -5.94
CA LYS A 228 0.90 -29.40 -6.17
C LYS A 228 2.21 -28.62 -6.38
N LEU A 229 3.26 -28.96 -5.64
CA LEU A 229 4.59 -28.35 -5.82
C LEU A 229 5.17 -28.68 -7.20
N LYS A 230 5.16 -29.95 -7.61
CA LYS A 230 5.62 -30.37 -8.94
C LYS A 230 4.85 -29.69 -10.07
N ASP A 231 3.53 -29.59 -9.94
CA ASP A 231 2.69 -28.90 -10.92
C ASP A 231 3.03 -27.41 -11.04
N ALA A 232 3.42 -26.76 -9.93
CA ALA A 232 3.82 -25.36 -9.93
C ALA A 232 5.18 -25.15 -10.61
N GLU A 233 6.17 -25.98 -10.27
CA GLU A 233 7.50 -25.97 -10.90
C GLU A 233 7.41 -26.17 -12.42
N GLN A 234 6.58 -27.11 -12.88
CA GLN A 234 6.37 -27.34 -14.31
C GLN A 234 5.73 -26.13 -15.02
N HIS A 235 4.82 -25.43 -14.35
CA HIS A 235 4.15 -24.26 -14.91
C HIS A 235 5.08 -23.04 -14.95
N GLU A 236 6.00 -22.90 -13.99
CA GLU A 236 7.04 -21.86 -14.01
C GLU A 236 8.04 -22.09 -15.16
N HIS A 237 8.53 -23.32 -15.33
CA HIS A 237 9.43 -23.67 -16.44
C HIS A 237 8.79 -23.52 -17.82
N GLN A 238 7.49 -23.82 -17.96
CA GLN A 238 6.76 -23.57 -19.21
C GLN A 238 6.63 -22.08 -19.51
N HIS A 239 6.31 -21.27 -18.50
CA HIS A 239 6.26 -19.81 -18.67
C HIS A 239 7.60 -19.20 -19.00
N GLU A 240 8.70 -19.66 -18.37
CA GLU A 240 10.06 -19.19 -18.68
C GLU A 240 10.47 -19.53 -20.11
N HIS A 241 10.18 -20.76 -20.58
CA HIS A 241 10.45 -21.16 -21.95
C HIS A 241 9.58 -20.42 -22.98
N GLU A 242 8.32 -20.13 -22.68
CA GLU A 242 7.47 -19.29 -23.55
C GLU A 242 7.97 -17.85 -23.59
N HIS A 243 8.40 -17.29 -22.45
CA HIS A 243 8.95 -15.93 -22.40
C HIS A 243 10.28 -15.79 -23.15
N GLU A 244 11.15 -16.81 -23.10
CA GLU A 244 12.38 -16.86 -23.88
C GLU A 244 12.13 -17.06 -25.38
N GLN A 245 11.13 -17.88 -25.76
CA GLN A 245 10.77 -18.07 -27.17
C GLN A 245 10.11 -16.83 -27.79
N GLU A 246 9.32 -16.08 -27.03
CA GLU A 246 8.69 -14.84 -27.49
C GLU A 246 9.71 -13.68 -27.59
N GLN A 247 10.76 -13.68 -26.76
CA GLN A 247 11.89 -12.75 -26.89
C GLN A 247 12.89 -13.14 -28.00
N ALA A 248 12.92 -14.41 -28.42
CA ALA A 248 13.81 -14.92 -29.45
C ALA A 248 13.23 -14.90 -30.88
N GLN A 249 12.00 -14.39 -31.10
CA GLN A 249 11.50 -14.14 -32.46
C GLN A 249 12.11 -12.83 -33.01
N PRO A 250 13.00 -12.88 -34.03
CA PRO A 250 13.50 -11.67 -34.66
C PRO A 250 12.37 -10.97 -35.43
N GLN A 251 12.32 -9.64 -35.29
CA GLN A 251 11.53 -8.73 -36.14
C GLN A 251 11.96 -8.85 -37.61
N GLN A 252 11.47 -9.85 -38.32
CA GLN A 252 11.62 -9.99 -39.77
C GLN A 252 10.28 -9.78 -40.46
N GLN A 253 9.74 -8.56 -40.32
CA GLN A 253 8.75 -8.02 -41.25
C GLN A 253 8.66 -6.49 -41.15
N LYS A 254 9.79 -5.82 -41.41
CA LYS A 254 9.81 -4.44 -41.90
C LYS A 254 10.96 -4.32 -42.90
N GLN A 255 10.70 -4.69 -44.15
CA GLN A 255 11.31 -4.10 -45.34
C GLN A 255 10.88 -4.90 -46.58
N ALA A 256 9.81 -4.42 -47.22
CA ALA A 256 9.63 -4.54 -48.66
C ALA A 256 8.72 -3.39 -49.07
N SER A 257 9.31 -2.21 -49.26
CA SER A 257 8.70 -1.17 -50.09
C SER A 257 8.81 -1.63 -51.55
N PRO A 258 7.71 -1.73 -52.31
CA PRO A 258 7.79 -1.63 -53.75
C PRO A 258 7.79 -0.16 -54.12
N ASP A 259 8.87 0.23 -54.77
CA ASP A 259 9.06 1.46 -55.51
C ASP A 259 7.89 1.67 -56.49
N PHE A 260 7.03 2.64 -56.22
CA PHE A 260 5.99 3.10 -57.16
C PHE A 260 6.33 4.53 -57.58
N SER A 261 7.16 4.62 -58.61
CA SER A 261 7.39 5.82 -59.40
C SER A 261 6.07 6.28 -60.03
N PHE A 262 5.45 7.33 -59.49
CA PHE A 262 4.34 8.03 -60.15
C PHE A 262 4.88 9.16 -61.02
N GLN A 263 5.00 8.90 -62.32
CA GLN A 263 5.24 9.93 -63.34
C GLN A 263 3.98 10.79 -63.50
N TYR A 264 4.10 12.08 -63.18
CA TYR A 264 3.15 13.10 -63.59
C TYR A 264 3.23 13.29 -65.12
N LYS A 265 2.18 12.91 -65.85
CA LYS A 265 1.93 13.44 -67.20
C LYS A 265 0.78 14.44 -67.14
N ALA A 266 1.14 15.69 -67.41
CA ALA A 266 0.23 16.78 -67.67
C ALA A 266 -0.32 16.67 -69.11
N SER A 267 -1.64 16.74 -69.24
CA SER A 267 -2.40 17.10 -70.44
C SER A 267 -3.82 17.38 -69.94
N GLY A 268 -4.40 18.58 -69.98
CA GLY A 268 -4.32 19.61 -71.00
C GLY A 268 -5.59 19.59 -71.86
N HIS A 269 -6.73 20.04 -71.31
CA HIS A 269 -7.92 20.68 -71.94
C HIS A 269 -8.59 20.03 -73.20
N PRO A 270 -9.76 20.48 -73.73
CA PRO A 270 -10.62 21.62 -73.36
C PRO A 270 -12.13 21.28 -73.24
N ALA A 271 -12.90 22.36 -73.04
CA ALA A 271 -14.33 22.47 -72.85
C ALA A 271 -15.25 22.22 -74.07
N ARG A 272 -16.56 22.11 -73.73
CA ARG A 272 -17.78 22.55 -74.47
C ARG A 272 -18.35 21.65 -75.57
N PRO A 273 -19.63 21.81 -75.97
CA PRO A 273 -20.61 22.90 -75.70
C PRO A 273 -21.58 22.65 -74.54
#